data_AF-A0A7X0V2M0-F1
#
_entry.id   AF-A0A7X0V2M0-F1
#
_cell.length_a   1.000
_cell.length_b   1.000
_cell.length_c   1.000
_cell.angle_alpha   90.00
_cell.angle_beta   90.00
_cell.angle_gamma   90.00
#
_symmetry.space_group_name_H-M   'P 1'
#
loop_
_entity.id
_entity.type
_entity.pdbx_description
1 polymer ?
#
loop_
_entity_poly.entity_id
_entity_poly.type
_entity_poly.pdbx_seq_one_letter_code
_entity_poly.pdbx_strand_id
1 'polypeptide(L)' 'METWMPLITSAVVLGTFILYMALLVFILTWVYHDAELRGVNGWLVTAITFLTGTIAGTFVWLLFRPKLKPQPISSY' A
#
# COMPACT_ATOMS: atom_id res chain seq x y z
N MET A 1 -7.40 -22.46 32.51
CA MET A 1 -7.83 -21.32 31.65
C MET A 1 -6.86 -20.15 31.72
N GLU A 2 -6.09 -19.97 32.80
CA GLU A 2 -5.15 -18.84 32.99
C GLU A 2 -4.04 -18.72 31.92
N THR A 3 -3.58 -19.82 31.30
CA THR A 3 -2.50 -19.78 30.29
C THR A 3 -3.00 -19.65 28.85
N TRP A 4 -4.23 -20.08 28.58
CA TRP A 4 -4.81 -20.06 27.22
C TRP A 4 -5.20 -18.64 26.78
N MET A 5 -5.69 -17.83 27.72
CA MET A 5 -6.17 -16.47 27.42
C MET A 5 -5.03 -15.52 26.99
N PRO A 6 -3.85 -15.51 27.65
CA PRO A 6 -2.68 -14.76 27.17
C PRO A 6 -2.17 -15.26 25.81
N LEU A 7 -2.17 -16.56 25.57
CA LEU A 7 -1.70 -17.16 24.31
C LEU A 7 -2.61 -16.75 23.14
N ILE A 8 -3.93 -16.88 23.30
CA ILE A 8 -4.92 -16.47 22.30
C ILE A 8 -4.81 -14.97 22.01
N THR A 9 -4.71 -14.15 23.06
CA THR A 9 -4.56 -12.69 22.90
C THR A 9 -3.30 -12.34 22.10
N SER A 10 -2.17 -12.98 22.43
CA SER A 10 -0.91 -12.77 21.73
C SER A 10 -0.99 -13.20 20.27
N ALA A 11 -1.61 -14.34 19.99
CA ALA A 11 -1.82 -14.84 18.63
C ALA A 11 -2.71 -13.91 17.80
N VAL A 12 -3.78 -13.38 18.37
CA VAL A 12 -4.67 -12.41 17.70
C VAL A 12 -3.92 -11.12 17.40
N VAL A 13 -3.21 -10.55 18.38
CA VAL A 13 -2.43 -9.31 18.20
C VAL A 13 -1.37 -9.49 17.11
N LEU A 14 -0.61 -10.59 17.15
CA LEU A 14 0.43 -10.88 16.18
C LEU A 14 -0.15 -11.15 14.79
N GLY A 15 -1.25 -11.91 14.70
CA GLY A 15 -1.95 -12.18 13.46
C GLY A 15 -2.49 -10.89 12.81
N THR A 16 -3.13 -10.02 13.60
CA THR A 16 -3.59 -8.71 13.12
C THR A 16 -2.44 -7.83 12.68
N PHE A 17 -1.33 -7.82 13.41
CA PHE A 17 -0.13 -7.07 13.03
C PHE A 17 0.46 -7.55 11.71
N ILE A 18 0.61 -8.87 11.52
CA ILE A 18 1.12 -9.46 10.27
C ILE A 18 0.20 -9.12 9.10
N LEU A 19 -1.11 -9.28 9.28
CA LEU A 19 -2.09 -8.94 8.24
C LEU A 19 -2.02 -7.46 7.89
N TYR A 20 -1.95 -6.58 8.89
CA TYR A 20 -1.80 -5.15 8.69
C TYR A 20 -0.52 -4.82 7.90
N MET A 21 0.62 -5.39 8.27
CA MET A 21 1.90 -5.16 7.58
C MET A 21 1.86 -5.68 6.13
N ALA A 22 1.24 -6.84 5.88
CA ALA A 22 1.09 -7.38 4.53
C ALA A 22 0.22 -6.46 3.65
N LEU A 23 -0.91 -5.97 4.17
CA LEU A 23 -1.78 -5.03 3.47
C LEU A 23 -1.08 -3.69 3.23
N LEU A 24 -0.34 -3.20 4.23
CA LEU A 24 0.44 -1.98 4.11
C LEU A 24 1.46 -2.06 2.98
N VAL A 25 2.26 -3.12 2.94
CA VAL A 25 3.24 -3.34 1.86
C VAL A 25 2.54 -3.47 0.52
N PHE A 26 1.47 -4.27 0.44
CA PHE A 26 0.71 -4.45 -0.79
C PHE A 26 0.21 -3.12 -1.38
N ILE A 27 -0.42 -2.27 -0.55
CA ILE A 27 -0.94 -0.98 -1.00
C ILE A 27 0.20 -0.05 -1.44
N LEU A 28 1.28 0.05 -0.66
CA LEU A 28 2.40 0.93 -1.00
C LEU A 28 3.12 0.48 -2.27
N THR A 29 3.34 -0.83 -2.46
CA THR A 29 3.88 -1.38 -3.70
C THR A 29 2.97 -1.10 -4.89
N TRP A 30 1.66 -1.20 -4.72
CA TRP A 30 0.69 -0.86 -5.76
C TRP A 30 0.75 0.64 -6.12
N VAL A 31 0.76 1.52 -5.12
CA VAL A 31 0.87 2.98 -5.32
C VAL A 31 2.18 3.35 -6.02
N TYR A 32 3.29 2.74 -5.61
CA TYR A 32 4.58 2.90 -6.26
C TYR A 32 4.51 2.57 -7.75
N HIS A 33 4.00 1.38 -8.09
CA HIS A 33 3.89 0.96 -9.48
C HIS A 33 2.93 1.83 -10.28
N ASP A 34 1.78 2.23 -9.72
CA ASP A 34 0.83 3.11 -10.41
C ASP A 34 1.44 4.51 -10.69
N ALA A 35 2.26 5.03 -9.78
CA ALA A 35 3.01 6.27 -9.99
C ALA A 35 4.06 6.17 -11.10
N GLU A 36 4.87 5.11 -11.07
CA GLU A 36 5.89 4.84 -12.10
C GLU A 36 5.26 4.67 -13.49
N LEU A 37 4.13 3.96 -13.60
CA LEU A 37 3.39 3.79 -14.86
C LEU A 37 2.85 5.10 -15.44
N ARG A 38 2.57 6.09 -14.57
CA ARG A 38 2.16 7.44 -14.97
C ARG A 38 3.36 8.38 -15.15
N GLY A 39 4.57 7.89 -14.90
CA GLY A 39 5.83 8.63 -15.00
C GLY A 39 5.99 9.73 -13.96
N VAL A 40 5.40 9.53 -12.79
CA VAL A 40 5.63 10.32 -11.58
C VAL A 40 6.62 9.54 -10.70
N ASN A 41 7.46 10.23 -9.92
CA ASN A 41 8.40 9.58 -9.02
C ASN A 41 7.65 8.74 -7.97
N GLY A 42 7.72 7.40 -8.10
CA GLY A 42 7.00 6.47 -7.26
C GLY A 42 7.42 6.50 -5.80
N TRP A 43 8.71 6.76 -5.52
CA TRP A 43 9.20 6.90 -4.15
C TRP A 43 8.59 8.08 -3.42
N LEU A 44 8.48 9.23 -4.09
CA LEU A 44 7.88 10.44 -3.51
C LEU A 44 6.40 10.21 -3.19
N VAL A 45 5.64 9.64 -4.14
CA VAL A 45 4.21 9.37 -3.96
C VAL A 45 3.97 8.35 -2.84
N THR A 46 4.77 7.30 -2.80
CA THR A 46 4.67 6.24 -1.78
C THR A 46 4.97 6.80 -0.39
N ALA A 47 6.01 7.64 -0.26
CA ALA A 47 6.35 8.29 1.01
C ALA A 47 5.24 9.22 1.51
N ILE A 48 4.68 10.07 0.63
CA ILE A 48 3.55 10.94 0.96
C ILE A 48 2.33 10.10 1.37
N THR A 49 2.05 9.03 0.63
CA THR A 49 0.92 8.12 0.92
C THR A 49 1.06 7.45 2.27
N PHE A 50 2.27 7.04 2.64
CA PHE A 50 2.54 6.45 3.95
C PHE A 50 2.37 7.48 5.08
N LEU A 51 2.93 8.68 4.93
CA LEU A 51 2.93 9.72 5.98
C LEU A 51 1.55 10.35 6.21
N THR A 52 0.72 10.45 5.18
CA THR A 52 -0.66 10.96 5.30
C THR A 52 -1.64 9.91 5.83
N GLY A 53 -1.15 8.70 6.13
CA GLY A 53 -1.93 7.52 6.44
C GLY A 53 -2.28 6.78 5.17
N THR A 54 -1.89 5.50 5.09
CA THR A 54 -1.94 4.68 3.87
C THR A 54 -3.28 4.77 3.15
N ILE A 55 -4.40 4.68 3.87
CA ILE A 55 -5.73 4.74 3.26
C ILE A 55 -6.01 6.14 2.69
N ALA A 56 -5.90 7.19 3.50
CA ALA A 56 -6.18 8.56 3.08
C ALA A 56 -5.24 9.01 1.95
N GLY A 57 -3.95 8.70 2.07
CA GLY A 57 -2.95 8.96 1.06
C GLY A 57 -3.23 8.24 -0.26
N THR A 58 -3.66 6.98 -0.23
CA THR A 58 -4.07 6.26 -1.44
C THR A 58 -5.29 6.91 -2.08
N PHE A 59 -6.28 7.36 -1.31
CA PHE A 59 -7.42 8.11 -1.87
C PHE A 59 -7.01 9.43 -2.51
N VAL A 60 -6.14 10.20 -1.85
CA VAL A 60 -5.59 11.45 -2.42
C VAL A 60 -4.86 11.14 -3.73
N TRP A 61 -4.02 10.11 -3.75
CA TRP A 61 -3.34 9.68 -4.97
C TRP A 61 -4.35 9.32 -6.07
N LEU A 62 -5.38 8.53 -5.76
CA LEU A 62 -6.41 8.14 -6.73
C LEU A 62 -7.16 9.32 -7.36
N LEU A 63 -7.41 10.37 -6.57
CA LEU A 63 -8.12 11.58 -7.01
C LEU A 63 -7.27 12.50 -7.89
N PHE A 64 -5.97 12.60 -7.58
CA PHE A 64 -5.06 13.55 -8.25
C PHE A 64 -4.08 12.88 -9.24
N ARG A 65 -4.14 11.56 -9.41
CA ARG A 65 -3.22 10.84 -10.30
C ARG A 65 -3.33 11.33 -11.76
N PRO A 66 -2.21 11.58 -12.45
CA PRO A 66 -2.20 11.97 -13.85
C PRO A 66 -2.65 10.82 -14.77
N LYS A 67 -3.02 11.10 -16.02
CA LYS A 67 -3.40 10.06 -16.99
C LYS A 67 -2.22 9.12 -17.26
N LEU A 68 -2.52 7.85 -17.57
CA LEU A 68 -1.50 6.87 -17.95
C LEU A 68 -0.74 7.37 -19.17
N LYS A 69 0.58 7.22 -19.16
CA LYS A 69 1.38 7.47 -20.37
C LYS A 69 0.97 6.46 -21.43
N PRO A 70 0.79 6.87 -22.70
CA PRO A 70 0.57 5.94 -23.79
C PRO A 70 1.73 4.94 -23.82
N GLN A 71 1.44 3.68 -23.51
CA GLN A 71 2.41 2.60 -23.68
C GLN A 71 2.49 2.33 -25.19
N PRO A 72 3.69 2.31 -25.80
CA PRO A 72 3.82 1.91 -27.19
C PRO A 72 3.31 0.47 -27.30
N ILE A 73 2.21 0.28 -28.04
CA ILE A 73 1.73 -1.06 -28.39
C ILE A 73 2.78 -1.62 -29.32
N SER A 74 3.59 -2.54 -28.81
CA SER A 74 4.52 -3.28 -29.64
C SER A 74 3.74 -4.27 -30.48
N SER A 75 3.35 -3.84 -31.69
CA SER A 75 2.85 -4.74 -32.72
C SER A 75 4.05 -5.47 -33.32
N TYR A 76 4.41 -6.61 -32.75
CA TYR A 76 5.25 -7.60 -33.42
C TYR A 76 4.37 -8.52 -34.27
#